data_AF-A0A2M7BHI8-F1
#
_entry.id   AF-A0A2M7BHI8-F1
#
_cell.length_a   1.000
_cell.length_b   1.000
_cell.length_c   1.000
_cell.angle_alpha   90.00
_cell.angle_beta   90.00
_cell.angle_gamma   90.00
#
_symmetry.space_group_name_H-M   'P 1'
#
loop_
_entity.id
_entity.type
_entity.pdbx_description
1 polymer ?
#
loop_
_entity_poly.entity_id
_entity_poly.type
_entity_poly.pdbx_seq_one_letter_code
_entity_poly.pdbx_strand_id
1 'polypeptide(L)'
;MVIRCLNCGTKNRIPKARLHDRPFCGKCGGTLDEMIIRCLRCGTKNRMPENRLTEKPLCGKCGAVLVVTSDQGRPVEVTDGTFSREVLSTPGSVLVDCWAPWCGPCRTVAPVLDELASKYAGGVRIAKLNVDENPLTASRYDVRNIPTMLLFKNGKLVNSLVGALPKETIEKHILAIMRTN
;
A
#
# COMPACT_ATOMS: atom_id res chain seq x y z
N MET A 1 -22.96 0.51 -17.51
CA MET A 1 -23.50 0.57 -16.15
C MET A 1 -23.73 2.01 -15.73
N VAL A 2 -24.50 2.25 -14.67
CA VAL A 2 -24.71 3.60 -14.13
C VAL A 2 -23.92 3.74 -12.84
N ILE A 3 -22.97 4.68 -12.80
CA ILE A 3 -22.15 5.00 -11.63
C ILE A 3 -22.61 6.35 -11.07
N ARG A 4 -22.82 6.44 -9.75
CA ARG A 4 -23.16 7.71 -9.10
C ARG A 4 -21.87 8.42 -8.69
N CYS A 5 -21.66 9.65 -9.16
CA CYS A 5 -20.50 10.44 -8.80
C CYS A 5 -20.51 10.73 -7.29
N LEU A 6 -19.43 10.36 -6.60
CA LEU A 6 -19.26 10.64 -5.17
C LEU A 6 -18.97 12.12 -4.88
N ASN A 7 -18.61 12.91 -5.90
CA ASN A 7 -18.35 14.33 -5.76
C ASN A 7 -19.64 15.18 -5.84
N CYS A 8 -20.49 14.96 -6.86
CA CYS A 8 -21.68 15.79 -7.09
C CYS A 8 -23.02 15.02 -7.12
N GLY A 9 -23.01 13.70 -6.93
CA GLY A 9 -24.21 12.87 -6.90
C GLY A 9 -24.83 12.54 -8.26
N THR A 10 -24.31 13.10 -9.37
CA THR A 10 -24.81 12.84 -10.73
C THR A 10 -24.62 11.37 -11.13
N LYS A 11 -25.64 10.80 -11.75
CA LYS A 11 -25.58 9.46 -12.36
C LYS A 11 -24.93 9.55 -13.73
N ASN A 12 -23.87 8.78 -13.97
CA ASN A 12 -23.13 8.73 -15.23
C ASN A 12 -23.31 7.35 -15.86
N ARG A 13 -23.69 7.29 -17.14
CA ARG A 13 -23.83 6.04 -17.89
C ARG A 13 -22.50 5.71 -18.56
N ILE A 14 -21.77 4.75 -18.03
CA ILE A 14 -20.46 4.33 -18.53
C ILE A 14 -20.60 3.01 -19.30
N PRO A 15 -20.19 2.92 -20.58
CA PRO A 15 -20.14 1.66 -21.33
C PRO A 15 -19.25 0.65 -20.61
N LYS A 16 -19.64 -0.64 -20.56
CA LYS A 16 -18.84 -1.67 -19.87
C LYS A 16 -17.39 -1.74 -20.39
N ALA A 17 -17.19 -1.56 -21.69
CA ALA A 17 -15.88 -1.56 -22.33
C ALA A 17 -14.94 -0.45 -21.84
N ARG A 18 -15.45 0.64 -21.24
CA ARG A 18 -14.67 1.80 -20.76
C ARG A 18 -14.54 1.89 -19.25
N LEU A 19 -14.88 0.82 -18.53
CA LEU A 19 -14.75 0.79 -17.06
C LEU A 19 -13.29 0.86 -16.59
N HIS A 20 -12.37 0.33 -17.38
CA HIS A 20 -10.93 0.33 -17.08
C HIS A 20 -10.26 1.68 -17.38
N ASP A 21 -10.94 2.57 -18.12
CA ASP A 21 -10.37 3.83 -18.62
C ASP A 21 -10.47 5.00 -17.62
N ARG A 22 -10.64 4.72 -16.32
CA ARG A 22 -10.84 5.73 -15.25
C ARG A 22 -11.83 6.85 -15.66
N PRO A 23 -13.13 6.52 -15.79
CA PRO A 23 -14.12 7.45 -16.32
C PRO A 23 -14.34 8.68 -15.43
N PHE A 24 -14.69 9.81 -16.05
CA PHE A 24 -14.99 11.07 -15.37
C PHE A 24 -16.48 11.40 -15.34
N CYS A 25 -16.89 12.19 -14.35
CA CYS A 25 -18.25 12.69 -14.26
C CYS A 25 -18.50 13.78 -15.30
N GLY A 26 -19.50 13.58 -16.16
CA GLY A 26 -19.88 14.57 -17.19
C GLY A 26 -20.44 15.89 -16.64
N LYS A 27 -20.71 16.01 -15.34
CA LYS A 27 -21.19 17.25 -14.71
C LYS A 27 -20.09 18.06 -14.02
N CYS A 28 -19.29 17.41 -13.17
CA CYS A 28 -18.30 18.12 -12.33
C CYS A 28 -16.85 17.81 -12.69
N GLY A 29 -16.60 16.94 -13.67
CA GLY A 29 -15.24 16.51 -14.04
C GLY A 29 -14.55 15.61 -13.02
N GLY A 30 -15.15 15.36 -11.85
CA GLY A 30 -14.58 14.47 -10.82
C GLY A 30 -14.47 13.03 -11.31
N THR A 31 -13.47 12.30 -10.80
CA THR A 31 -13.26 10.89 -11.15
C THR A 31 -14.43 10.02 -10.62
N LEU A 32 -14.78 8.97 -11.38
CA LEU A 32 -15.82 8.00 -11.02
C LEU A 32 -15.27 6.67 -10.52
N ASP A 33 -13.96 6.58 -10.36
CA ASP A 33 -13.31 5.45 -9.72
C ASP A 33 -13.58 5.47 -8.21
N GLU A 34 -14.13 4.35 -7.71
CA GLU A 34 -14.39 4.19 -6.29
C GLU A 34 -13.17 3.56 -5.62
N MET A 35 -12.47 4.34 -4.79
CA MET A 35 -11.45 3.79 -3.89
C MET A 35 -12.10 3.46 -2.54
N ILE A 36 -11.75 2.30 -1.99
CA ILE A 36 -12.18 1.88 -0.65
C ILE A 36 -11.02 2.05 0.32
N ILE A 37 -11.15 2.96 1.28
CA ILE A 37 -10.15 3.22 2.30
C ILE A 37 -10.62 2.66 3.63
N ARG A 38 -9.82 1.78 4.24
CA ARG A 38 -10.12 1.23 5.56
C ARG A 38 -9.62 2.20 6.64
N CYS A 39 -10.51 2.59 7.55
CA CYS A 39 -10.13 3.38 8.71
C CYS A 39 -9.22 2.55 9.63
N LEU A 40 -8.02 3.05 9.91
CA LEU A 40 -7.06 2.39 10.79
C LEU A 40 -7.48 2.42 12.26
N ARG A 41 -8.40 3.32 12.64
CA ARG A 41 -8.93 3.40 14.01
C ARG A 41 -10.06 2.39 14.25
N CYS A 42 -11.10 2.38 13.41
CA CYS A 42 -12.31 1.59 13.67
C CYS A 42 -12.59 0.47 12.65
N GLY A 43 -11.75 0.32 11.62
CA GLY A 43 -11.86 -0.72 10.61
C GLY A 43 -12.94 -0.48 9.53
N THR A 44 -13.75 0.58 9.64
CA THR A 44 -14.79 0.92 8.65
C THR A 44 -14.19 1.19 7.28
N LYS A 45 -14.81 0.63 6.24
CA LYS A 45 -14.52 0.91 4.84
C LYS A 45 -15.21 2.22 4.43
N ASN A 46 -14.46 3.18 3.89
CA ASN A 46 -14.96 4.48 3.41
C ASN A 46 -14.75 4.54 1.91
N ARG A 47 -15.79 4.91 1.15
CA ARG A 47 -15.71 5.02 -0.31
C ARG A 47 -15.43 6.47 -0.67
N MET A 48 -14.38 6.73 -1.44
CA MET A 48 -14.04 8.07 -1.88
C MET A 48 -13.47 8.09 -3.30
N PRO A 49 -13.70 9.19 -4.03
CA PRO A 49 -13.05 9.40 -5.32
C PRO A 49 -11.56 9.75 -5.11
N GLU A 50 -10.71 9.36 -6.07
CA GLU A 50 -9.26 9.56 -6.02
C GLU A 50 -8.87 11.04 -5.87
N ASN A 51 -9.67 11.95 -6.42
CA ASN A 51 -9.41 13.40 -6.34
C ASN A 51 -9.55 14.00 -4.93
N ARG A 52 -10.17 13.29 -3.96
CA ARG A 52 -10.37 13.77 -2.59
C ARG A 52 -9.35 13.22 -1.59
N LEU A 53 -8.36 12.44 -2.06
CA LEU A 53 -7.34 11.84 -1.20
C LEU A 53 -6.41 12.90 -0.58
N THR A 54 -6.23 14.04 -1.26
CA THR A 54 -5.42 15.16 -0.79
C THR A 54 -6.12 16.00 0.29
N GLU A 55 -7.43 15.81 0.51
CA GLU A 55 -8.25 16.63 1.41
C GLU A 55 -8.23 16.18 2.88
N LYS A 56 -7.28 15.31 3.28
CA LYS A 56 -7.23 14.68 4.62
C LYS A 56 -8.60 14.16 5.08
N PRO A 57 -9.24 13.29 4.28
CA PRO A 57 -10.62 12.91 4.50
C PRO A 57 -10.84 12.20 5.85
N LEU A 58 -12.03 12.35 6.43
CA LEU A 58 -12.39 11.75 7.72
C LEU A 58 -13.19 10.45 7.56
N CYS A 59 -13.06 9.55 8.53
CA CYS A 59 -13.87 8.35 8.58
C CYS A 59 -15.32 8.70 8.93
N GLY A 60 -16.27 8.27 8.09
CA GLY A 60 -17.69 8.50 8.31
C GLY A 60 -18.28 7.82 9.55
N LYS A 61 -17.57 6.85 10.17
CA LYS A 61 -18.00 6.19 11.42
C LYS A 61 -17.40 6.80 12.67
N CYS A 62 -16.09 7.07 12.70
CA CYS A 62 -15.40 7.46 13.94
C CYS A 62 -14.73 8.83 13.89
N GLY A 63 -14.84 9.55 12.76
CA GLY A 63 -14.26 10.89 12.59
C GLY A 63 -12.73 10.94 12.50
N ALA A 64 -12.01 9.82 12.63
CA ALA A 64 -10.55 9.81 12.50
C ALA A 64 -10.13 10.15 11.06
N VAL A 65 -9.01 10.86 10.91
CA VAL A 65 -8.38 11.11 9.61
C VAL A 65 -8.05 9.77 8.95
N LEU A 66 -8.48 9.63 7.71
CA LEU A 66 -8.15 8.51 6.85
C LEU A 66 -6.77 8.76 6.26
N VAL A 67 -5.84 7.86 6.57
CA VAL A 67 -4.51 7.87 5.98
C VAL A 67 -4.63 7.23 4.60
N VAL A 68 -4.30 8.02 3.57
CA VAL A 68 -4.21 7.54 2.20
C VAL A 68 -2.73 7.52 1.83
N THR A 69 -2.17 6.33 1.69
CA THR A 69 -0.89 6.19 0.99
C THR A 69 -1.20 6.23 -0.50
N SER A 70 -0.55 7.12 -1.25
CA SER A 70 -0.68 7.32 -2.71
C SER A 70 -0.50 6.05 -3.55
N ASP A 71 -0.05 4.97 -2.92
CA ASP A 71 0.35 3.75 -3.58
C ASP A 71 -0.77 2.74 -3.42
N GLN A 72 -1.42 2.51 -4.57
CA GLN A 72 -2.69 1.85 -4.85
C GLN A 72 -2.78 0.39 -4.40
N GLY A 73 -2.53 0.09 -3.12
CA GLY A 73 -2.66 -1.26 -2.57
C GLY A 73 -1.83 -2.32 -3.31
N ARG A 74 -0.70 -1.91 -3.90
CA ARG A 74 0.24 -2.79 -4.59
C ARG A 74 1.66 -2.51 -4.09
N PRO A 75 2.56 -3.50 -4.07
CA PRO A 75 3.95 -3.26 -3.75
C PRO A 75 4.59 -2.27 -4.73
N VAL A 76 5.42 -1.37 -4.20
CA VAL A 76 6.20 -0.42 -5.00
C VAL A 76 7.65 -0.84 -5.11
N GLU A 77 8.24 -0.72 -6.28
CA GLU A 77 9.67 -0.96 -6.44
C GLU A 77 10.46 0.20 -5.84
N VAL A 78 11.48 -0.15 -5.06
CA VAL A 78 12.42 0.80 -4.48
C VAL A 78 13.83 0.41 -4.88
N THR A 79 14.69 1.42 -4.97
CA THR A 79 16.10 1.27 -5.34
C THR A 79 16.98 1.96 -4.31
N ASP A 80 18.30 1.76 -4.39
CA ASP A 80 19.27 2.47 -3.55
C ASP A 80 19.07 4.00 -3.59
N GLY A 81 18.74 4.54 -4.76
CA GLY A 81 18.50 5.98 -4.96
C GLY A 81 17.14 6.48 -4.45
N THR A 82 16.13 5.61 -4.37
CA THR A 82 14.78 6.00 -3.93
C THR A 82 14.45 5.61 -2.50
N PHE A 83 15.23 4.71 -1.88
CA PHE A 83 14.95 4.14 -0.56
C PHE A 83 14.72 5.18 0.53
N SER A 84 15.55 6.23 0.57
CA SER A 84 15.41 7.30 1.56
C SER A 84 14.06 8.02 1.45
N ARG A 85 13.55 8.21 0.24
CA ARG A 85 12.28 8.90 0.01
C ARG A 85 11.09 7.97 0.22
N GLU A 86 11.13 6.78 -0.38
CA GLU A 86 10.00 5.86 -0.42
C GLU A 86 9.84 5.04 0.86
N VAL A 87 10.91 4.84 1.62
CA VAL A 87 10.90 4.05 2.88
C VAL A 87 11.16 4.94 4.09
N LEU A 88 12.28 5.66 4.12
CA LEU A 88 12.72 6.36 5.34
C LEU A 88 11.93 7.64 5.62
N SER A 89 11.59 8.39 4.58
CA SER A 89 10.81 9.64 4.68
C SER A 89 9.31 9.40 4.65
N THR A 90 8.88 8.15 4.41
CA THR A 90 7.46 7.78 4.43
C THR A 90 6.94 7.78 5.87
N PRO A 91 5.92 8.60 6.17
CA PRO A 91 5.27 8.55 7.47
C PRO A 91 4.49 7.24 7.63
N GLY A 92 4.44 6.71 8.85
CA GLY A 92 3.71 5.49 9.15
C GLY A 92 4.55 4.21 8.96
N SER A 93 3.89 3.16 8.50
CA SER A 93 4.44 1.79 8.47
C SER A 93 4.84 1.39 7.06
N VAL A 94 6.05 0.86 6.89
CA VAL A 94 6.56 0.34 5.61
C VAL A 94 7.10 -1.08 5.81
N LEU A 95 6.76 -2.00 4.91
CA LEU A 95 7.40 -3.31 4.81
C LEU A 95 8.19 -3.35 3.50
N VAL A 96 9.48 -3.68 3.55
CA VAL A 96 10.32 -3.84 2.36
C VAL A 96 10.63 -5.32 2.17
N ASP A 97 10.18 -5.90 1.06
CA ASP A 97 10.52 -7.24 0.59
C ASP A 97 11.85 -7.21 -0.16
N CYS A 98 12.89 -7.75 0.45
CA CYS A 98 14.20 -7.92 -0.17
C CYS A 98 14.22 -9.26 -0.90
N TRP A 99 14.31 -9.22 -2.22
CA TRP A 99 14.13 -10.37 -3.11
C TRP A 99 15.13 -10.36 -4.26
N ALA A 100 15.14 -11.43 -5.06
CA ALA A 100 15.86 -11.51 -6.33
C ALA A 100 15.10 -12.46 -7.30
N PRO A 101 15.25 -12.31 -8.63
CA PRO A 101 14.48 -13.12 -9.60
C PRO A 101 14.76 -14.62 -9.55
N TRP A 102 16.00 -14.99 -9.20
CA TRP A 102 16.42 -16.38 -9.07
C TRP A 102 15.94 -17.05 -7.77
N CYS A 103 15.44 -16.27 -6.81
CA CYS A 103 15.00 -16.78 -5.51
C CYS A 103 13.64 -17.49 -5.61
N GLY A 104 13.68 -18.84 -5.56
CA GLY A 104 12.48 -19.68 -5.56
C GLY A 104 11.47 -19.32 -4.46
N PRO A 105 11.87 -19.26 -3.18
CA PRO A 105 10.98 -18.90 -2.08
C PRO A 105 10.41 -17.47 -2.18
N CYS A 106 11.12 -16.53 -2.81
CA CYS A 106 10.63 -15.17 -2.99
C CYS A 106 9.39 -15.15 -3.90
N ARG A 107 9.32 -16.04 -4.90
CA ARG A 107 8.17 -16.15 -5.81
C ARG A 107 6.89 -16.59 -5.12
N THR A 108 6.98 -17.34 -4.00
CA THR A 108 5.79 -17.73 -3.22
C THR A 108 5.35 -16.64 -2.25
N VAL A 109 6.28 -15.82 -1.74
CA VAL A 109 5.97 -14.69 -0.85
C VAL A 109 5.38 -13.50 -1.62
N ALA A 110 5.83 -13.26 -2.86
CA ALA A 110 5.36 -12.14 -3.68
C ALA A 110 3.81 -11.99 -3.76
N PRO A 111 3.03 -13.01 -4.14
CA PRO A 111 1.56 -12.89 -4.21
C PRO A 111 0.91 -12.67 -2.84
N VAL A 112 1.53 -13.16 -1.75
CA VAL A 112 1.06 -12.90 -0.39
C VAL A 112 1.22 -11.42 -0.05
N LEU A 113 2.36 -10.83 -0.39
CA LEU A 113 2.60 -9.41 -0.19
C LEU A 113 1.74 -8.53 -1.09
N ASP A 114 1.45 -8.94 -2.32
CA ASP A 114 0.48 -8.25 -3.18
C ASP A 114 -0.92 -8.21 -2.53
N GLU A 115 -1.37 -9.34 -1.99
CA GLU A 115 -2.66 -9.40 -1.29
C GLU A 115 -2.67 -8.53 -0.04
N LEU A 116 -1.61 -8.56 0.77
CA LEU A 116 -1.50 -7.77 1.99
C LEU A 116 -1.40 -6.27 1.69
N ALA A 117 -0.71 -5.88 0.63
CA ALA A 117 -0.65 -4.50 0.17
C ALA A 117 -2.06 -3.97 -0.15
N SER A 118 -2.87 -4.79 -0.84
CA SER A 118 -4.24 -4.43 -1.19
C SER A 118 -5.15 -4.40 0.03
N LYS A 119 -5.06 -5.40 0.91
CA LYS A 119 -5.86 -5.53 2.12
C LYS A 119 -5.63 -4.39 3.12
N TYR A 120 -4.39 -3.93 3.23
CA TYR A 120 -3.95 -2.89 4.18
C TYR A 120 -3.54 -1.58 3.51
N ALA A 121 -4.04 -1.32 2.30
CA ALA A 121 -3.84 -0.06 1.61
C ALA A 121 -4.19 1.14 2.52
N GLY A 122 -3.29 2.13 2.59
CA GLY A 122 -3.37 3.27 3.50
C GLY A 122 -2.88 3.01 4.93
N GLY A 123 -2.72 1.75 5.34
CA GLY A 123 -2.23 1.35 6.66
C GLY A 123 -0.76 0.99 6.72
N VAL A 124 -0.28 0.29 5.69
CA VAL A 124 1.13 -0.05 5.50
C VAL A 124 1.46 0.13 4.02
N ARG A 125 2.62 0.70 3.73
CA ARG A 125 3.22 0.68 2.39
C ARG A 125 4.03 -0.60 2.26
N ILE A 126 3.80 -1.38 1.21
CA ILE A 126 4.67 -2.51 0.87
C ILE A 126 5.59 -2.07 -0.27
N ALA A 127 6.88 -2.28 -0.10
CA ALA A 127 7.91 -1.98 -1.07
C ALA A 127 8.68 -3.26 -1.42
N LYS A 128 9.30 -3.30 -2.59
CA LYS A 128 10.16 -4.41 -3.04
C LYS A 128 11.52 -3.87 -3.45
N LEU A 129 12.58 -4.49 -2.93
CA LEU A 129 13.96 -4.16 -3.21
C LEU A 129 14.63 -5.39 -3.83
N ASN A 130 15.03 -5.29 -5.10
CA ASN A 130 15.86 -6.32 -5.71
C ASN A 130 17.29 -6.19 -5.17
N VAL A 131 17.78 -7.20 -4.44
CA VAL A 131 19.09 -7.11 -3.76
C VAL A 131 20.28 -7.15 -4.71
N ASP A 132 20.13 -7.74 -5.90
CA ASP A 132 21.20 -7.79 -6.90
C ASP A 132 21.45 -6.41 -7.51
N GLU A 133 20.38 -5.66 -7.73
CA GLU A 133 20.41 -4.32 -8.32
C GLU A 133 20.69 -3.22 -7.28
N ASN A 134 20.45 -3.53 -6.00
CA ASN A 134 20.52 -2.56 -4.90
C ASN A 134 21.39 -3.05 -3.73
N PRO A 135 22.68 -3.35 -3.99
CA PRO A 135 23.57 -3.96 -3.00
C PRO A 135 23.90 -3.02 -1.84
N LEU A 136 23.83 -1.70 -2.02
CA LEU A 136 24.15 -0.74 -0.96
C LEU A 136 23.11 -0.79 0.16
N THR A 137 21.82 -0.81 -0.22
CA THR A 137 20.72 -0.93 0.74
C THR A 137 20.69 -2.31 1.37
N ALA A 138 20.87 -3.37 0.57
CA ALA A 138 20.93 -4.74 1.08
C ALA A 138 22.04 -4.89 2.14
N SER A 139 23.25 -4.40 1.85
CA SER A 139 24.38 -4.40 2.79
C SER A 139 24.12 -3.54 4.03
N ARG A 140 23.56 -2.34 3.87
CA ARG A 140 23.24 -1.42 4.98
C ARG A 140 22.32 -2.06 6.03
N TYR A 141 21.38 -2.90 5.61
CA TYR A 141 20.43 -3.58 6.49
C TYR A 141 20.78 -5.05 6.74
N ASP A 142 22.01 -5.46 6.44
CA ASP A 142 22.54 -6.80 6.68
C ASP A 142 21.68 -7.92 6.06
N VAL A 143 21.15 -7.68 4.87
CA VAL A 143 20.33 -8.67 4.13
C VAL A 143 21.26 -9.73 3.54
N ARG A 144 21.48 -10.81 4.30
CA ARG A 144 22.32 -11.95 3.89
C ARG A 144 21.56 -13.08 3.21
N ASN A 145 20.27 -13.19 3.51
CA ASN A 145 19.40 -14.24 2.99
C ASN A 145 18.14 -13.61 2.41
N ILE A 146 17.60 -14.19 1.34
CA ILE A 146 16.34 -13.77 0.74
C ILE A 146 15.35 -14.94 0.69
N PRO A 147 14.03 -14.68 0.84
CA PRO A 147 13.43 -13.37 1.07
C PRO A 147 13.69 -12.86 2.50
N THR A 148 13.90 -11.55 2.64
CA THR A 148 13.92 -10.86 3.94
C THR A 148 12.96 -9.70 3.88
N MET A 149 12.05 -9.61 4.85
CA MET A 149 11.10 -8.51 4.98
C MET A 149 11.56 -7.58 6.10
N LEU A 150 11.91 -6.34 5.76
CA LEU A 150 12.30 -5.30 6.71
C LEU A 150 11.09 -4.44 7.07
N LEU A 151 10.82 -4.27 8.35
CA LEU A 151 9.66 -3.53 8.84
C LEU A 151 10.12 -2.20 9.42
N PHE A 152 9.63 -1.11 8.86
CA PHE A 152 9.92 0.26 9.27
C PHE A 152 8.68 0.93 9.87
N LYS A 153 8.92 1.77 10.86
CA LYS A 153 7.95 2.71 11.43
C LYS A 153 8.58 4.08 11.51
N ASN A 154 7.98 5.06 10.82
CA ASN A 154 8.47 6.45 10.79
C ASN A 154 9.98 6.54 10.48
N GLY A 155 10.41 5.81 9.45
CA GLY A 155 11.80 5.74 9.00
C GLY A 155 12.76 4.92 9.86
N LYS A 156 12.32 4.36 10.98
CA LYS A 156 13.15 3.50 11.84
C LYS A 156 12.85 2.03 11.56
N LEU A 157 13.90 1.23 11.38
CA LEU A 157 13.76 -0.23 11.34
C LEU A 157 13.32 -0.71 12.73
N VAL A 158 12.18 -1.39 12.79
CA VAL A 158 11.60 -1.89 14.05
C VAL A 158 11.58 -3.42 14.14
N ASN A 159 11.63 -4.11 13.00
CA ASN A 159 11.72 -5.57 12.96
C ASN A 159 12.25 -6.06 11.61
N SER A 160 12.70 -7.31 11.55
CA SER A 160 13.09 -8.01 10.33
C SER A 160 12.60 -9.45 10.38
N LEU A 161 12.02 -9.93 9.28
CA LEU A 161 11.57 -11.30 9.12
C LEU A 161 12.39 -11.97 8.02
N VAL A 162 12.97 -13.12 8.32
CA VAL A 162 13.84 -13.85 7.37
C VAL A 162 13.15 -15.13 6.92
N GLY A 163 13.16 -15.37 5.61
CA GLY A 163 12.62 -16.57 4.98
C GLY A 163 11.16 -16.43 4.51
N ALA A 164 10.69 -17.46 3.80
CA ALA A 164 9.32 -17.55 3.33
C ALA A 164 8.39 -17.99 4.48
N LEU A 165 7.78 -17.01 5.14
CA LEU A 165 6.86 -17.24 6.26
C LEU A 165 5.40 -17.38 5.80
N PRO A 166 4.54 -18.09 6.56
CA PRO A 166 3.11 -18.11 6.31
C PRO A 166 2.49 -16.71 6.34
N LYS A 167 1.47 -16.47 5.52
CA LYS A 167 0.76 -15.20 5.40
C LYS A 167 0.29 -14.66 6.75
N GLU A 168 -0.26 -15.52 7.61
CA GLU A 168 -0.79 -15.15 8.93
C GLU A 168 0.31 -14.58 9.82
N THR A 169 1.53 -15.11 9.68
CA THR A 169 2.70 -14.64 10.43
C THR A 169 3.12 -13.25 9.93
N ILE A 170 3.23 -13.06 8.62
CA ILE A 170 3.55 -11.75 8.02
C ILE A 170 2.51 -10.70 8.41
N GLU A 171 1.23 -11.05 8.27
CA GLU A 171 0.09 -10.18 8.61
C GLU A 171 0.08 -9.78 10.08
N LYS A 172 0.39 -10.70 10.99
CA LYS A 172 0.52 -10.41 12.43
C LYS A 172 1.57 -9.32 12.69
N HIS A 173 2.73 -9.40 12.03
CA HIS A 173 3.79 -8.39 12.19
C HIS A 173 3.43 -7.05 11.56
N ILE A 174 2.77 -7.05 10.40
CA ILE A 174 2.21 -5.83 9.79
C ILE A 174 1.26 -5.14 10.77
N LEU A 175 0.30 -5.89 11.33
CA LEU A 175 -0.66 -5.34 12.28
C LEU A 175 0.00 -4.79 13.55
N ALA A 176 1.10 -5.40 14.01
CA ALA A 176 1.85 -4.94 15.18
C ALA A 176 2.50 -3.58 14.93
N ILE A 177 3.15 -3.38 13.78
CA ILE A 177 3.81 -2.10 13.46
C ILE A 177 2.81 -0.99 13.11
N MET A 178 1.61 -1.35 12.64
CA MET A 178 0.55 -0.38 12.39
C MET A 178 -0.03 0.21 13.67
N ARG A 179 -0.12 -0.58 14.75
CA ARG A 179 -0.77 -0.22 16.02
C ARG A 179 0.14 0.49 17.04
N THR A 180 1.44 0.41 16.88
CA THR A 180 2.40 1.07 17.76
C THR A 180 2.35 2.58 17.51
N ASN A 181 1.81 3.30 18.50
CA ASN A 181 1.81 4.77 18.61
C ASN A 181 3.01 5.21 19.43
#